data_AF-A0A652JZ93-F1
#
_entry.id   AF-A0A652JZ93-F1
#
_cell.length_a   1.000
_cell.length_b   1.000
_cell.length_c   1.000
_cell.angle_alpha   90.00
_cell.angle_beta   90.00
_cell.angle_gamma   90.00
#
_symmetry.space_group_name_H-M   'P 1'
#
loop_
_entity.id
_entity.type
_entity.pdbx_description
1 polymer ?
#
loop_
_entity_poly.entity_id
_entity_poly.type
_entity_poly.pdbx_seq_one_letter_code
_entity_poly.pdbx_strand_id
1 'polypeptide(L)'
;RINRLRRDAAGWGWDGDSDTNYDLLRTDFPHPDSYRAYEDDLDDREPLEKDFADGAAFQAAWDDWDNEYGVHQERKTAGAVYIQEHGCGFSTLLVVTGPHRGTMWFDGRATCDLILPLLLNGGPVSFAEWIDRDYMTPW
;
A
#
# COMPACT_ATOMS: atom_id res chain seq x y z
N ARG A 1 -8.98 -13.82 -4.54
CA ARG A 1 -8.22 -15.09 -4.61
C ARG A 1 -7.01 -14.93 -3.70
N ILE A 2 -6.75 -15.86 -2.77
CA ILE A 2 -5.58 -15.79 -1.90
C ILE A 2 -4.32 -16.15 -2.71
N ASN A 3 -3.29 -15.31 -2.64
CA ASN A 3 -2.02 -15.56 -3.30
C ASN A 3 -1.27 -16.72 -2.61
N ARG A 4 -0.62 -17.61 -3.39
CA ARG A 4 0.09 -18.79 -2.83
C ARG A 4 1.57 -18.50 -2.62
N LEU A 5 2.11 -18.77 -1.43
CA LEU A 5 3.55 -18.63 -1.19
C LEU A 5 4.37 -19.64 -2.02
N ARG A 6 5.41 -19.17 -2.70
CA ARG A 6 6.35 -19.95 -3.51
C ARG A 6 7.78 -19.56 -3.19
N ARG A 7 8.72 -20.46 -3.46
CA ARG A 7 10.15 -20.19 -3.39
C ARG A 7 10.81 -20.50 -4.72
N ASP A 8 11.57 -19.56 -5.25
CA ASP A 8 12.35 -19.69 -6.48
C ASP A 8 13.81 -19.24 -6.27
N ALA A 9 14.52 -18.97 -7.37
CA ALA A 9 15.92 -18.53 -7.33
C ALA A 9 16.09 -17.11 -6.78
N ALA A 10 15.06 -16.26 -6.85
CA ALA A 10 15.06 -14.90 -6.30
C ALA A 10 14.67 -14.88 -4.81
N GLY A 11 13.98 -15.91 -4.32
CA GLY A 11 13.69 -16.06 -2.90
C GLY A 11 12.27 -16.56 -2.65
N TRP A 12 11.66 -16.09 -1.57
CA TRP A 12 10.25 -16.33 -1.29
C TRP A 12 9.41 -15.23 -1.93
N GLY A 13 8.29 -15.58 -2.54
CA GLY A 13 7.32 -14.64 -3.11
C GLY A 13 5.93 -15.25 -3.21
N TRP A 14 4.91 -14.42 -3.41
CA TRP A 14 3.53 -14.89 -3.52
C TRP A 14 3.08 -14.99 -4.99
N ASP A 15 2.38 -16.06 -5.34
CA ASP A 15 1.86 -16.31 -6.69
C ASP A 15 0.80 -15.27 -7.03
N GLY A 16 1.05 -14.46 -8.08
CA GLY A 16 0.16 -13.37 -8.50
C GLY A 16 0.36 -12.04 -7.77
N ASP A 17 1.38 -11.94 -6.92
CA ASP A 17 1.75 -10.69 -6.25
C ASP A 17 2.65 -9.85 -7.17
N SER A 18 2.10 -8.75 -7.68
CA SER A 18 2.83 -7.73 -8.46
C SER A 18 3.13 -6.47 -7.67
N ASP A 19 2.58 -6.34 -6.46
CA ASP A 19 2.43 -5.04 -5.79
C ASP A 19 3.30 -4.95 -4.53
N THR A 20 3.72 -6.08 -3.95
CA THR A 20 4.63 -6.07 -2.81
C THR A 20 5.99 -5.49 -3.21
N ASN A 21 6.35 -4.36 -2.62
CA ASN A 21 7.72 -3.86 -2.67
C ASN A 21 8.60 -4.64 -1.67
N TYR A 22 9.23 -5.71 -2.17
CA TYR A 22 10.07 -6.61 -1.36
C TYR A 22 11.27 -5.92 -0.72
N ASP A 23 11.79 -4.85 -1.33
CA ASP A 23 12.93 -4.08 -0.80
C ASP A 23 12.56 -3.30 0.46
N LEU A 24 11.28 -2.96 0.63
CA LEU A 24 10.75 -2.23 1.79
C LEU A 24 10.25 -3.14 2.91
N LEU A 25 10.34 -4.47 2.79
CA LEU A 25 9.79 -5.38 3.81
C LEU A 25 10.48 -5.28 5.18
N ARG A 26 11.72 -4.78 5.24
CA ARG A 26 12.44 -4.58 6.51
C ARG A 26 12.18 -3.21 7.14
N THR A 27 11.45 -2.35 6.45
CA THR A 27 11.02 -1.05 6.95
C THR A 27 9.71 -1.25 7.72
N ASP A 28 9.54 -0.53 8.83
CA ASP A 28 8.31 -0.61 9.61
C ASP A 28 7.11 -0.13 8.80
N PHE A 29 5.99 -0.83 8.92
CA PHE A 29 4.73 -0.39 8.34
C PHE A 29 4.26 0.91 8.98
N PRO A 30 4.08 2.00 8.21
CA PRO A 30 3.73 3.29 8.77
C PRO A 30 2.26 3.35 9.15
N HIS A 31 1.95 4.01 10.27
CA HIS A 31 0.58 4.36 10.58
C HIS A 31 0.10 5.46 9.62
N PRO A 32 -1.15 5.46 9.14
CA PRO A 32 -1.65 6.47 8.19
C PRO A 32 -1.42 7.92 8.62
N ASP A 33 -1.63 8.21 9.90
CA ASP A 33 -1.43 9.57 10.43
C ASP A 33 0.03 10.05 10.39
N SER A 34 1.00 9.14 10.23
CA SER A 34 2.43 9.50 10.19
C SER A 34 2.85 10.19 8.89
N TYR A 35 2.10 10.01 7.80
CA TYR A 35 2.45 10.53 6.49
C TYR A 35 1.47 11.58 5.95
N ARG A 36 0.31 11.78 6.60
CA ARG A 36 -0.72 12.77 6.19
C ARG A 36 -0.15 14.17 5.92
N ALA A 37 0.63 14.72 6.85
CA ALA A 37 1.13 16.09 6.70
C ALA A 37 2.12 16.24 5.53
N TYR A 38 2.84 15.17 5.17
CA TYR A 38 3.75 15.20 4.03
C TYR A 38 3.02 14.93 2.72
N GLU A 39 1.96 14.13 2.75
CA GLU A 39 1.03 13.99 1.63
C GLU A 39 0.31 15.31 1.32
N ASP A 40 -0.21 16.01 2.34
CA ASP A 40 -0.83 17.33 2.18
C ASP A 40 0.17 18.33 1.53
N ASP A 41 1.44 18.29 1.92
CA ASP A 41 2.50 19.11 1.32
C ASP A 41 2.82 18.72 -0.14
N LEU A 42 2.76 17.43 -0.47
CA LEU A 42 2.89 16.96 -1.85
C LEU A 42 1.73 17.45 -2.70
N ASP A 43 0.50 17.30 -2.22
CA ASP A 43 -0.72 17.74 -2.90
C ASP A 43 -0.71 19.26 -3.14
N ASP A 44 -0.32 20.05 -2.13
CA ASP A 44 -0.19 21.51 -2.25
C ASP A 44 0.87 21.95 -3.27
N ARG A 45 1.87 21.09 -3.53
CA ARG A 45 2.96 21.33 -4.49
C ARG A 45 2.72 20.72 -5.86
N GLU A 46 1.56 20.10 -6.12
CA GLU A 46 1.24 19.53 -7.43
C GLU A 46 1.41 20.61 -8.52
N PRO A 47 2.31 20.39 -9.51
CA PRO A 47 2.52 21.36 -10.58
C PRO A 47 1.25 21.59 -11.39
N LEU A 48 0.87 22.86 -11.57
CA LEU A 48 -0.24 23.24 -12.45
C LEU A 48 0.33 23.95 -13.69
N GLU A 49 -0.11 23.55 -14.88
CA GLU A 49 0.41 24.07 -16.16
C GLU A 49 0.40 25.61 -16.24
N LYS A 50 -0.62 26.25 -15.65
CA LYS A 50 -0.78 27.72 -15.59
C LYS A 50 0.34 28.46 -14.84
N ASP A 51 1.12 27.77 -14.01
CA ASP A 51 2.15 28.36 -13.17
C ASP A 51 3.53 28.36 -13.88
N PHE A 52 3.60 27.82 -15.10
CA PHE A 52 4.83 27.70 -15.88
C PHE A 52 4.79 28.53 -17.16
N ALA A 53 5.96 28.99 -17.59
CA ALA A 53 6.10 29.83 -18.79
C ALA A 53 5.90 29.04 -20.10
N ASP A 54 6.20 27.75 -20.09
CA ASP A 54 6.02 26.83 -21.22
C ASP A 54 5.81 25.39 -20.74
N GLY A 55 5.33 24.55 -21.67
CA GLY A 55 5.00 23.16 -21.38
C GLY A 55 6.22 22.28 -21.07
N ALA A 56 7.43 22.65 -21.52
CA ALA A 56 8.63 21.87 -21.20
C ALA A 56 9.06 22.07 -19.74
N ALA A 57 8.96 23.30 -19.24
CA ALA A 57 9.17 23.61 -17.83
C ALA A 57 8.11 22.95 -16.93
N PHE A 58 6.84 22.96 -17.35
CA PHE A 58 5.77 22.25 -16.66
C PHE A 58 6.03 20.73 -16.60
N GLN A 59 6.34 20.10 -17.74
CA GLN A 59 6.57 18.66 -17.79
C GLN A 59 7.73 18.24 -16.87
N ALA A 60 8.83 19.00 -16.85
CA ALA A 60 9.95 18.68 -15.97
C ALA A 60 9.57 18.76 -14.48
N ALA A 61 8.80 19.78 -14.08
CA ALA A 61 8.33 19.89 -12.71
C ALA A 61 7.32 18.78 -12.34
N TRP A 62 6.44 18.43 -13.28
CA TRP A 62 5.48 17.34 -13.11
C TRP A 62 6.18 16.00 -12.96
N ASP A 63 7.19 15.70 -13.78
CA ASP A 63 7.97 14.47 -13.69
C ASP A 63 8.70 14.36 -12.34
N ASP A 64 9.30 15.46 -11.85
CA ASP A 64 9.97 15.48 -10.54
C ASP A 64 8.97 15.22 -9.39
N TRP A 65 7.80 15.85 -9.44
CA TRP A 65 6.73 15.66 -8.46
C TRP A 65 6.15 14.24 -8.50
N ASP A 66 5.85 13.71 -9.69
CA ASP A 66 5.28 12.35 -9.88
C ASP A 66 6.25 11.27 -9.37
N ASN A 67 7.55 11.46 -9.59
CA ASN A 67 8.57 10.57 -9.02
C ASN A 67 8.61 10.63 -7.48
N GLU A 68 8.55 11.83 -6.89
CA GLU A 68 8.50 11.99 -5.43
C GLU A 68 7.22 11.36 -4.85
N TYR A 69 6.08 11.62 -5.49
CA TYR A 69 4.77 11.09 -5.13
C TYR A 69 4.73 9.56 -5.23
N GLY A 70 5.24 8.99 -6.33
CA GLY A 70 5.35 7.54 -6.52
C GLY A 70 6.15 6.86 -5.42
N VAL A 71 7.33 7.40 -5.09
CA VAL A 71 8.16 6.90 -3.97
C VAL A 71 7.42 7.01 -2.63
N HIS A 72 6.66 8.08 -2.42
CA HIS A 72 5.82 8.24 -1.24
C HIS A 72 4.73 7.16 -1.17
N GLN A 73 4.01 6.91 -2.26
CA GLN A 73 2.97 5.89 -2.34
C GLN A 73 3.52 4.48 -2.08
N GLU A 74 4.71 4.14 -2.58
CA GLU A 74 5.35 2.86 -2.26
C GLU A 74 5.66 2.71 -0.76
N ARG A 75 6.10 3.79 -0.11
CA ARG A 75 6.45 3.74 1.32
C ARG A 75 5.25 3.53 2.23
N LYS A 76 4.03 3.88 1.81
CA LYS A 76 2.81 3.65 2.59
C LYS A 76 2.51 2.17 2.86
N THR A 77 3.03 1.27 2.04
CA THR A 77 2.88 -0.19 2.20
C THR A 77 4.17 -0.89 2.63
N ALA A 78 5.20 -0.13 3.02
CA ALA A 78 6.44 -0.67 3.57
C ALA A 78 6.15 -1.67 4.70
N GLY A 79 6.94 -2.74 4.81
CA GLY A 79 6.75 -3.73 5.87
C GLY A 79 5.46 -4.56 5.78
N ALA A 80 4.70 -4.47 4.67
CA ALA A 80 3.52 -5.29 4.42
C ALA A 80 3.64 -6.12 3.13
N VAL A 81 2.88 -7.21 3.06
CA VAL A 81 2.76 -8.06 1.86
C VAL A 81 1.32 -8.03 1.36
N TYR A 82 1.15 -8.08 0.04
CA TYR A 82 -0.16 -8.15 -0.60
C TYR A 82 -0.69 -9.59 -0.59
N ILE A 83 -1.79 -9.80 0.13
CA ILE A 83 -2.35 -11.14 0.35
C ILE A 83 -3.51 -11.45 -0.60
N GLN A 84 -4.32 -10.45 -0.92
CA GLN A 84 -5.49 -10.60 -1.78
C GLN A 84 -5.77 -9.33 -2.57
N GLU A 85 -6.06 -9.49 -3.85
CA GLU A 85 -6.61 -8.46 -4.74
C GLU A 85 -8.15 -8.53 -4.76
N HIS A 86 -8.80 -7.35 -4.84
CA HIS A 86 -10.26 -7.21 -4.82
C HIS A 86 -10.85 -6.51 -6.07
N GLY A 87 -10.06 -6.32 -7.13
CA GLY A 87 -10.42 -5.48 -8.27
C GLY A 87 -10.13 -4.00 -8.01
N CYS A 88 -10.08 -3.21 -9.09
CA CYS A 88 -10.08 -1.75 -9.05
C CYS A 88 -8.96 -1.11 -8.19
N GLY A 89 -7.82 -1.79 -8.03
CA GLY A 89 -6.70 -1.28 -7.22
C GLY A 89 -6.87 -1.46 -5.71
N PHE A 90 -7.89 -2.20 -5.27
CA PHE A 90 -8.08 -2.53 -3.86
C PHE A 90 -7.35 -3.82 -3.49
N SER A 91 -6.76 -3.85 -2.31
CA SER A 91 -6.09 -5.05 -1.81
C SER A 91 -6.20 -5.22 -0.30
N THR A 92 -6.00 -6.45 0.16
CA THR A 92 -5.74 -6.76 1.58
C THR A 92 -4.25 -6.96 1.78
N LEU A 93 -3.71 -6.27 2.76
CA LEU A 93 -2.31 -6.34 3.19
C LEU A 93 -2.19 -7.13 4.50
N LEU A 94 -1.10 -7.88 4.64
CA LEU A 94 -0.62 -8.38 5.93
C LEU A 94 0.65 -7.63 6.32
N VAL A 95 0.62 -6.99 7.49
CA VAL A 95 1.81 -6.33 8.03
C VAL A 95 2.76 -7.37 8.62
N VAL A 96 4.01 -7.38 8.16
CA VAL A 96 5.05 -8.32 8.59
C VAL A 96 6.18 -7.68 9.39
N THR A 97 6.31 -6.35 9.34
CA THR A 97 7.36 -5.59 10.05
C THR A 97 6.80 -4.36 10.75
N GLY A 98 7.35 -4.04 11.94
CA GLY A 98 6.95 -2.90 12.77
C GLY A 98 5.85 -3.19 13.80
N PRO A 99 5.33 -2.14 14.47
CA PRO A 99 4.40 -2.26 15.61
C PRO A 99 3.06 -2.93 15.27
N HIS A 100 2.63 -2.86 14.02
CA HIS A 100 1.37 -3.45 13.54
C HIS A 100 1.52 -4.88 13.00
N ARG A 101 2.70 -5.49 13.14
CA ARG A 101 2.99 -6.85 12.64
C ARG A 101 1.94 -7.88 13.07
N GLY A 102 1.49 -8.68 12.11
CA GLY A 102 0.50 -9.74 12.28
C GLY A 102 -0.95 -9.29 12.08
N THR A 103 -1.19 -8.00 11.82
CA THR A 103 -2.52 -7.44 11.57
C THR A 103 -2.81 -7.29 10.08
N MET A 104 -4.09 -7.37 9.72
CA MET A 104 -4.60 -7.23 8.36
C MET A 104 -5.12 -5.82 8.10
N TRP A 105 -4.84 -5.29 6.91
CA TRP A 105 -5.22 -3.94 6.50
C TRP A 105 -5.86 -3.96 5.12
N PHE A 106 -6.77 -3.04 4.88
CA PHE A 106 -7.36 -2.78 3.57
C PHE A 106 -6.65 -1.59 2.93
N ASP A 107 -6.06 -1.80 1.77
CA ASP A 107 -5.53 -0.75 0.92
C ASP A 107 -6.69 -0.20 0.06
N GLY A 108 -7.25 0.93 0.53
CA GLY A 108 -8.34 1.65 -0.12
C GLY A 108 -7.88 2.84 -0.94
N ARG A 109 -6.58 2.96 -1.22
CA ARG A 109 -6.01 4.18 -1.83
C ARG A 109 -6.63 4.51 -3.18
N ALA A 110 -7.06 3.51 -3.95
CA ALA A 110 -7.71 3.73 -5.24
C ALA A 110 -9.01 4.59 -5.21
N THR A 111 -9.64 4.79 -4.04
CA THR A 111 -10.84 5.65 -3.92
C THR A 111 -10.83 6.64 -2.78
N CYS A 112 -10.21 6.32 -1.65
CA CYS A 112 -10.23 7.19 -0.47
C CYS A 112 -8.85 7.62 -0.01
N ASP A 113 -7.78 7.25 -0.72
CA ASP A 113 -6.38 7.54 -0.38
C ASP A 113 -5.94 7.04 1.02
N LEU A 114 -6.69 6.09 1.60
CA LEU A 114 -6.43 5.56 2.93
C LEU A 114 -6.09 4.07 2.91
N ILE A 115 -5.19 3.70 3.81
CA ILE A 115 -4.95 2.31 4.22
C ILE A 115 -5.52 2.16 5.62
N LEU A 116 -6.47 1.24 5.79
CA LEU A 116 -7.29 1.14 7.00
C LEU A 116 -7.09 -0.23 7.67
N PRO A 117 -7.01 -0.30 9.01
CA PRO A 117 -6.94 -1.59 9.67
C PRO A 117 -8.25 -2.34 9.46
N LEU A 118 -8.18 -3.64 9.16
CA LEU A 118 -9.35 -4.49 9.26
C LEU A 118 -9.69 -4.66 10.73
N LEU A 119 -10.94 -4.39 11.10
CA LEU A 119 -11.41 -4.46 12.48
C LEU A 119 -12.44 -5.57 12.65
N LEU A 120 -12.34 -6.25 13.79
CA LEU A 120 -13.28 -7.23 14.26
C LEU A 120 -13.53 -6.99 15.75
N ASN A 121 -14.81 -6.82 16.12
CA ASN A 121 -15.21 -6.54 17.51
C ASN A 121 -14.44 -5.35 18.12
N GLY A 122 -14.05 -4.37 17.30
CA GLY A 122 -13.30 -3.19 17.71
C GLY A 122 -11.78 -3.37 17.84
N GLY A 123 -11.24 -4.56 17.55
CA GLY A 123 -9.80 -4.83 17.54
C GLY A 123 -9.25 -5.13 16.13
N PRO A 124 -7.93 -4.97 15.90
CA PRO A 124 -7.29 -5.35 14.64
C PRO A 124 -7.45 -6.84 14.35
N VAL A 125 -7.81 -7.18 13.11
CA VAL A 125 -7.89 -8.56 12.64
C VAL A 125 -6.49 -9.13 12.47
N SER A 126 -6.23 -10.29 13.07
CA SER A 126 -5.01 -11.06 12.81
C SER A 126 -5.11 -11.90 11.53
N PHE A 127 -3.97 -12.34 11.00
CA PHE A 127 -3.97 -13.24 9.83
C PHE A 127 -4.77 -14.54 10.06
N ALA A 128 -4.67 -15.14 11.25
CA ALA A 128 -5.40 -16.37 11.60
C ALA A 128 -6.92 -16.13 11.62
N GLU A 129 -7.37 -15.02 12.19
CA GLU A 129 -8.78 -14.64 12.21
C GLU A 129 -9.35 -14.31 10.84
N TRP A 130 -8.52 -13.75 9.96
CA TRP A 130 -8.87 -13.43 8.59
C TRP A 130 -9.04 -14.70 7.75
N ILE A 131 -8.05 -15.61 7.83
CA ILE A 131 -8.07 -16.83 7.03
C ILE A 131 -9.18 -17.78 7.46
N ASP A 132 -9.45 -17.91 8.77
CA ASP A 132 -10.55 -18.73 9.29
C ASP A 132 -11.93 -18.23 8.82
N ARG A 133 -12.05 -16.93 8.52
CA ARG A 133 -13.30 -16.33 8.04
C ARG A 133 -13.46 -16.41 6.53
N ASP A 134 -12.38 -16.21 5.77
CA ASP A 134 -12.43 -16.37 4.32
C ASP A 134 -12.73 -17.83 3.93
N TYR A 135 -12.27 -18.79 4.74
CA TYR A 135 -12.66 -20.21 4.63
C TYR A 135 -14.04 -20.57 5.19
N MET A 136 -14.77 -19.63 5.80
CA MET A 136 -16.16 -19.83 6.27
C MET A 136 -17.22 -19.41 5.25
N THR A 137 -16.83 -18.95 4.06
CA THR A 137 -17.70 -18.87 2.89
C THR A 137 -17.22 -19.83 1.81
N PRO A 138 -17.72 -21.09 1.76
CA PRO A 138 -18.12 -21.60 0.47
C PRO A 138 -19.34 -20.76 0.06
N TRP A 139 -19.41 -20.34 -1.20
CA TRP A 139 -20.62 -19.78 -1.80
C TRP A 139 -21.93 -20.34 -1.22
#